data_AF-A0A3N2KWS9-F1
#
_entry.id   AF-A0A3N2KWS9-F1
#
_cell.length_a   1.000
_cell.length_b   1.000
_cell.length_c   1.000
_cell.angle_alpha   90.00
_cell.angle_beta   90.00
_cell.angle_gamma   90.00
#
_symmetry.space_group_name_H-M   'P 1'
#
loop_
_entity.id
_entity.type
_entity.pdbx_description
1 polymer ?
#
loop_
_entity_poly.entity_id
_entity_poly.type
_entity_poly.pdbx_seq_one_letter_code
_entity_poly.pdbx_strand_id
1 'polypeptide(L)'
;MIPYEPSGRSVMFDIYATRCVIEGYNSTDGAKAFRHIARLTADAEGNCSQIELNAAEGVYDLLIWCDHTDINQPYRDLHYNTDNLHTVTVMPDDYTGNITSKFASCTSVNNVMLNCARTTTEEAYLNSPLARYRIISTDVEAYARMTELHPDKYPSIEELTVEVHYEFFIISSFNVATYRPNDSATGISYTFHPCPAEGSVITSTVMLGGDMIFASDSDSSVTLTIEIKDKSGQIISRASGLKIAYRQGYETTVTGNFLTLGVAAGGINIDTSWREDIIIHF
;
A
#
# COMPACT_ATOMS: atom_id res chain seq x y z
N MET A 1 14.79 -3.66 -20.97
CA MET A 1 14.63 -2.39 -20.24
C MET A 1 14.69 -2.77 -18.77
N ILE A 2 15.75 -2.37 -18.09
CA ILE A 2 16.11 -2.83 -16.75
C ILE A 2 15.24 -2.05 -15.74
N PRO A 3 14.58 -2.70 -14.76
CA PRO A 3 13.91 -1.95 -13.70
C PRO A 3 14.99 -1.27 -12.85
N TYR A 4 14.83 0.03 -12.70
CA TYR A 4 15.60 0.87 -11.79
C TYR A 4 15.28 0.46 -10.35
N GLU A 5 16.23 -0.18 -9.66
CA GLU A 5 16.18 -0.30 -8.20
C GLU A 5 16.57 1.05 -7.58
N PRO A 6 15.73 1.65 -6.72
CA PRO A 6 16.15 2.80 -5.96
C PRO A 6 17.19 2.33 -4.93
N SER A 7 18.43 2.75 -5.12
CA SER A 7 19.50 2.61 -4.15
C SER A 7 19.18 3.44 -2.91
N GLY A 8 18.47 2.80 -1.98
CA GLY A 8 18.23 3.27 -0.63
C GLY A 8 18.10 2.03 0.25
N ARG A 9 19.23 1.46 0.68
CA ARG A 9 19.26 0.54 1.82
C ARG A 9 18.82 1.33 3.06
N SER A 10 17.51 1.55 3.18
CA SER A 10 16.88 1.77 4.46
C SER A 10 17.14 0.52 5.30
N VAL A 11 17.49 0.73 6.56
CA VAL A 11 17.76 -0.33 7.53
C VAL A 11 16.42 -1.00 7.86
N MET A 12 15.86 -1.75 6.92
CA MET A 12 14.72 -2.65 7.14
C MET A 12 15.27 -4.01 7.60
N PHE A 13 16.13 -3.99 8.62
CA PHE A 13 16.68 -5.21 9.21
C PHE A 13 16.00 -5.46 10.57
N ASP A 14 15.49 -6.69 10.71
CA ASP A 14 15.22 -7.44 11.94
C ASP A 14 13.81 -7.54 12.56
N ILE A 15 12.73 -6.96 12.02
CA ILE A 15 11.38 -7.22 12.60
C ILE A 15 10.33 -7.81 11.66
N TYR A 16 10.58 -7.83 10.34
CA TYR A 16 9.64 -8.42 9.38
C TYR A 16 10.25 -9.61 8.64
N ALA A 17 9.42 -10.60 8.31
CA ALA A 17 9.73 -11.70 7.41
C ALA A 17 8.79 -11.66 6.21
N THR A 18 9.30 -12.02 5.03
CA THR A 18 8.48 -12.25 3.85
C THR A 18 8.01 -13.70 3.84
N ARG A 19 6.74 -13.93 3.51
CA ARG A 19 6.18 -15.27 3.32
C ARG A 19 5.40 -15.35 2.01
N CYS A 20 5.11 -16.57 1.58
CA CYS A 20 4.13 -16.86 0.56
C CYS A 20 3.10 -17.87 1.07
N VAL A 21 1.83 -17.57 0.83
CA VAL A 21 0.68 -18.44 0.98
C VAL A 21 0.31 -18.97 -0.40
N ILE A 22 0.21 -20.29 -0.52
CA ILE A 22 -0.08 -20.98 -1.78
C ILE A 22 -1.29 -21.88 -1.56
N GLU A 23 -2.29 -21.74 -2.42
CA GLU A 23 -3.45 -22.63 -2.46
C GLU A 23 -3.49 -23.34 -3.81
N GLY A 24 -3.61 -24.67 -3.78
CA GLY A 24 -3.78 -25.49 -4.98
C GLY A 24 -5.21 -25.97 -5.11
N TYR A 25 -5.81 -25.77 -6.27
CA TYR A 25 -7.16 -26.20 -6.61
C TYR A 25 -7.11 -27.21 -7.74
N ASN A 26 -7.85 -28.31 -7.67
CA ASN A 26 -7.90 -29.27 -8.78
C ASN A 26 -8.50 -28.59 -10.02
N SER A 27 -7.78 -28.58 -11.15
CA SER A 27 -8.23 -27.88 -12.36
C SER A 27 -9.51 -28.48 -12.97
N THR A 28 -9.88 -29.71 -12.60
CA THR A 28 -11.08 -30.40 -13.11
C THR A 28 -12.38 -29.97 -12.42
N ASP A 29 -12.37 -29.86 -11.09
CA ASP A 29 -13.57 -29.63 -10.28
C ASP A 29 -13.52 -28.33 -9.45
N GLY A 30 -12.38 -27.62 -9.45
CA GLY A 30 -12.17 -26.39 -8.70
C GLY A 30 -12.11 -26.59 -7.19
N ALA A 31 -12.02 -27.82 -6.68
CA ALA A 31 -11.93 -28.07 -5.25
C ALA A 31 -10.53 -27.72 -4.74
N LYS A 32 -10.46 -26.99 -3.62
CA LYS A 32 -9.20 -26.72 -2.91
C LYS A 32 -8.58 -28.05 -2.45
N ALA A 33 -7.44 -28.39 -3.01
CA ALA A 33 -6.71 -29.63 -2.72
C ALA A 33 -5.73 -29.46 -1.56
N PHE A 34 -5.03 -28.32 -1.51
CA PHE A 34 -4.04 -28.04 -0.47
C PHE A 34 -3.85 -26.54 -0.21
N ARG A 35 -3.26 -26.25 0.95
CA ARG A 35 -2.75 -24.94 1.34
C ARG A 35 -1.36 -25.11 1.93
N HIS A 36 -0.43 -24.28 1.49
CA HIS A 36 0.96 -24.25 1.96
C HIS A 36 1.36 -22.83 2.32
N ILE A 37 2.15 -22.67 3.39
CA ILE A 37 2.71 -21.38 3.77
C ILE A 37 4.21 -21.57 3.94
N ALA A 38 4.99 -20.78 3.19
CA ALA A 38 6.44 -20.84 3.21
C ALA A 38 7.02 -19.47 3.54
N ARG A 39 8.07 -19.43 4.35
CA ARG A 39 8.88 -18.22 4.52
C ARG A 39 9.82 -18.09 3.32
N LEU A 40 9.90 -16.89 2.75
CA LEU A 40 10.89 -16.60 1.74
C LEU A 40 12.19 -16.20 2.42
N THR A 41 13.25 -16.94 2.12
CA THR A 41 14.62 -16.51 2.37
C THR A 41 15.21 -16.10 1.04
N ALA A 42 15.63 -14.85 0.91
CA ALA A 42 16.45 -14.45 -0.20
C ALA A 42 17.83 -15.12 -0.06
N ASP A 43 18.40 -15.59 -1.17
CA ASP A 43 19.80 -15.99 -1.21
C ASP A 43 20.73 -14.78 -1.05
N ALA A 44 22.04 -15.03 -1.02
CA ALA A 44 23.05 -13.98 -0.87
C ALA A 44 23.02 -12.94 -2.01
N GLU A 45 22.45 -13.30 -3.16
CA GLU A 45 22.26 -12.44 -4.33
C GLU A 45 20.89 -11.72 -4.35
N GLY A 46 20.01 -11.97 -3.37
CA GLY A 46 18.70 -11.31 -3.26
C GLY A 46 17.56 -12.02 -4.02
N ASN A 47 17.78 -13.21 -4.58
CA ASN A 47 16.74 -13.94 -5.29
C ASN A 47 15.92 -14.80 -4.33
N CYS A 48 14.61 -14.88 -4.56
CA CYS A 48 13.76 -15.83 -3.83
C CYS A 48 14.13 -17.26 -4.17
N SER A 49 14.59 -18.00 -3.16
CA SER A 49 14.93 -19.40 -3.24
C SER A 49 13.65 -20.22 -3.26
N GLN A 50 13.37 -20.89 -4.38
CA GLN A 50 12.46 -22.03 -4.56
C GLN A 50 11.57 -22.45 -3.37
N ILE A 51 10.24 -22.48 -3.57
CA ILE A 51 9.31 -23.08 -2.61
C ILE A 51 9.04 -24.53 -3.02
N GLU A 52 9.30 -25.47 -2.11
CA GLU A 52 8.96 -26.88 -2.31
C GLU A 52 7.52 -27.17 -1.87
N LEU A 53 6.72 -27.73 -2.78
CA LEU A 53 5.34 -28.11 -2.53
C LEU A 53 5.20 -29.64 -2.59
N ASN A 54 4.53 -30.21 -1.59
CA ASN A 54 4.17 -31.63 -1.59
C ASN A 54 2.66 -31.75 -1.75
N ALA A 55 2.22 -32.36 -2.85
CA ALA A 55 0.83 -32.63 -3.16
C ALA A 55 0.69 -33.96 -3.90
N ALA A 56 -0.52 -34.51 -3.94
CA ALA A 56 -0.81 -35.72 -4.70
C ALA A 56 -0.64 -35.48 -6.21
N GLU A 57 -0.40 -36.55 -6.97
CA GLU A 57 -0.43 -36.50 -8.43
C GLU A 57 -1.76 -35.95 -8.93
N GLY A 58 -1.72 -35.03 -9.89
CA GLY A 58 -2.89 -34.29 -10.35
C GLY A 58 -2.53 -33.07 -11.18
N VAL A 59 -3.57 -32.35 -11.61
CA VAL A 59 -3.46 -31.08 -12.34
C VAL A 59 -4.13 -30.00 -11.51
N TYR A 60 -3.37 -28.93 -11.22
CA TYR A 60 -3.80 -27.91 -10.28
C TYR A 60 -3.69 -26.49 -10.85
N ASP A 61 -4.63 -25.64 -10.45
CA ASP A 61 -4.50 -24.19 -10.54
C ASP A 61 -4.00 -23.67 -9.19
N LEU A 62 -2.87 -22.99 -9.20
CA LEU A 62 -2.21 -22.44 -8.02
C LEU A 62 -2.54 -20.97 -7.88
N LEU A 63 -2.97 -20.57 -6.68
CA LEU A 63 -3.04 -19.18 -6.25
C LEU A 63 -1.87 -18.90 -5.31
N ILE A 64 -1.12 -17.84 -5.58
CA ILE A 64 0.09 -17.49 -4.82
C ILE A 64 -0.04 -16.05 -4.34
N TRP A 65 0.08 -15.86 -3.03
CA TRP A 65 0.07 -14.56 -2.36
C TRP A 65 1.32 -14.43 -1.49
N CYS A 66 2.09 -13.37 -1.65
CA CYS A 66 3.28 -13.12 -0.84
C CYS A 66 3.20 -11.73 -0.20
N ASP A 67 3.47 -11.65 1.09
CA ASP A 67 3.37 -10.44 1.92
C ASP A 67 4.41 -10.46 3.06
N HIS A 68 4.40 -9.42 3.88
CA HIS A 68 5.23 -9.33 5.08
C HIS A 68 4.46 -9.69 6.34
N THR A 69 5.17 -10.29 7.29
CA THR A 69 4.70 -10.71 8.61
C THR A 69 5.72 -10.32 9.68
N ASP A 70 5.34 -10.41 10.95
CA ASP A 70 6.29 -10.29 12.07
C ASP A 70 7.33 -11.42 12.00
N ILE A 71 8.61 -11.08 12.12
CA ILE A 71 9.72 -12.04 12.03
C ILE A 71 9.64 -13.16 13.07
N ASN A 72 9.05 -12.89 14.23
CA ASN A 72 8.86 -13.82 15.34
C ASN A 72 7.57 -14.64 15.19
N GLN A 73 6.65 -14.22 14.31
CA GLN A 73 5.42 -14.93 13.98
C GLN A 73 5.24 -15.01 12.45
N PRO A 74 6.20 -15.63 11.70
CA PRO A 74 6.30 -15.50 10.24
C PRO A 74 5.19 -16.20 9.45
N TYR A 75 4.29 -16.90 10.15
CA TYR A 75 3.13 -17.59 9.57
C TYR A 75 1.80 -16.95 9.94
N ARG A 76 1.82 -15.91 10.79
CA ARG A 76 0.62 -15.19 11.22
C ARG A 76 0.39 -13.98 10.32
N ASP A 77 -0.86 -13.79 9.91
CA ASP A 77 -1.30 -12.61 9.18
C ASP A 77 -1.00 -11.32 9.95
N LEU A 78 -0.50 -10.31 9.23
CA LEU A 78 -0.16 -9.00 9.77
C LEU A 78 -1.07 -7.91 9.21
N HIS A 79 -0.93 -7.58 7.91
CA HIS A 79 -1.71 -6.53 7.25
C HIS A 79 -2.90 -7.06 6.44
N TYR A 80 -2.83 -8.33 6.05
CA TYR A 80 -3.80 -8.96 5.17
C TYR A 80 -4.29 -10.27 5.77
N ASN A 81 -5.61 -10.45 5.85
CA ASN A 81 -6.20 -11.76 6.11
C ASN A 81 -6.05 -12.61 4.85
N THR A 82 -5.41 -13.76 4.97
CA THR A 82 -5.12 -14.67 3.85
C THR A 82 -5.86 -16.00 3.96
N ASP A 83 -6.86 -16.16 4.83
CA ASP A 83 -7.60 -17.40 5.06
C ASP A 83 -8.18 -18.01 3.77
N ASN A 84 -8.46 -17.17 2.79
CA ASN A 84 -8.90 -17.58 1.46
C ASN A 84 -8.33 -16.66 0.37
N LEU A 85 -7.55 -17.19 -0.57
CA LEU A 85 -6.92 -16.37 -1.63
C LEU A 85 -7.89 -15.88 -2.71
N HIS A 86 -9.14 -16.34 -2.70
CA HIS A 86 -10.20 -15.69 -3.48
C HIS A 86 -10.72 -14.40 -2.84
N THR A 87 -10.35 -14.09 -1.60
CA THR A 87 -10.85 -12.94 -0.84
C THR A 87 -9.83 -12.50 0.20
N VAL A 88 -8.63 -12.13 -0.23
CA VAL A 88 -7.61 -11.55 0.68
C VAL A 88 -8.14 -10.21 1.16
N THR A 89 -8.27 -9.98 2.47
CA THR A 89 -8.82 -8.71 3.00
C THR A 89 -7.76 -7.90 3.71
N VAL A 90 -7.91 -6.57 3.74
CA VAL A 90 -7.15 -5.72 4.68
C VAL A 90 -7.57 -6.06 6.12
N MET A 91 -6.63 -5.99 7.06
CA MET A 91 -6.91 -6.13 8.50
C MET A 91 -7.35 -4.77 9.06
N PRO A 92 -8.61 -4.60 9.49
CA PRO A 92 -9.14 -3.28 9.85
C PRO A 92 -8.73 -2.81 11.25
N ASP A 93 -8.49 -3.74 12.18
CA ASP A 93 -8.35 -3.42 13.62
C ASP A 93 -7.09 -2.64 14.00
N ASP A 94 -6.17 -2.40 13.05
CA ASP A 94 -4.97 -1.56 13.21
C ASP A 94 -4.55 -0.95 11.86
N TYR A 95 -5.54 -0.46 11.08
CA TYR A 95 -5.26 0.03 9.73
C TYR A 95 -4.23 1.15 9.72
N THR A 96 -3.08 0.86 9.12
CA THR A 96 -1.98 1.81 8.95
C THR A 96 -1.85 2.18 7.48
N GLY A 97 -1.57 3.45 7.19
CA GLY A 97 -1.33 3.95 5.84
C GLY A 97 -0.01 3.46 5.23
N ASN A 98 0.76 4.38 4.64
CA ASN A 98 1.99 4.08 3.91
C ASN A 98 3.12 3.58 4.83
N ILE A 99 3.26 2.26 4.90
CA ILE A 99 4.38 1.54 5.52
C ILE A 99 4.90 0.45 4.56
N THR A 100 6.21 0.21 4.57
CA THR A 100 6.84 -0.74 3.65
C THR A 100 6.38 -2.18 3.89
N SER A 101 6.03 -2.57 5.11
CA SER A 101 5.54 -3.92 5.38
C SER A 101 4.17 -4.23 4.75
N LYS A 102 3.44 -3.24 4.22
CA LYS A 102 2.22 -3.48 3.43
C LYS A 102 2.49 -3.95 2.00
N PHE A 103 3.73 -3.95 1.51
CA PHE A 103 4.01 -4.52 0.19
C PHE A 103 3.56 -5.99 0.13
N ALA A 104 2.83 -6.29 -0.94
CA ALA A 104 2.39 -7.62 -1.28
C ALA A 104 2.50 -7.83 -2.79
N SER A 105 2.61 -9.09 -3.19
CA SER A 105 2.64 -9.51 -4.58
C SER A 105 1.87 -10.82 -4.73
N CYS A 106 1.20 -11.02 -5.85
CA CYS A 106 0.45 -12.24 -6.08
C CYS A 106 0.46 -12.64 -7.56
N THR A 107 0.09 -13.91 -7.81
CA THR A 107 -0.11 -14.44 -9.15
C THR A 107 -0.97 -15.70 -9.10
N SER A 108 -1.39 -16.17 -10.27
CA SER A 108 -1.95 -17.51 -10.45
C SER A 108 -1.20 -18.26 -11.53
N VAL A 109 -1.04 -19.58 -11.34
CA VAL A 109 -0.41 -20.47 -12.31
C VAL A 109 -1.37 -21.63 -12.56
N ASN A 110 -1.87 -21.74 -13.79
CA ASN A 110 -2.92 -22.70 -14.12
C ASN A 110 -2.35 -23.97 -14.75
N ASN A 111 -3.05 -25.09 -14.57
CA ASN A 111 -2.71 -26.39 -15.16
C ASN A 111 -1.32 -26.94 -14.78
N VAL A 112 -0.87 -26.71 -13.54
CA VAL A 112 0.36 -27.28 -13.00
C VAL A 112 0.20 -28.78 -12.82
N MET A 113 0.96 -29.56 -13.61
CA MET A 113 0.88 -31.02 -13.61
C MET A 113 1.91 -31.64 -12.67
N LEU A 114 1.45 -32.22 -11.57
CA LEU A 114 2.29 -32.94 -10.62
C LEU A 114 2.24 -34.44 -10.90
N ASN A 115 3.39 -35.11 -10.92
CA ASN A 115 3.53 -36.54 -11.17
C ASN A 115 4.48 -37.15 -10.14
N CYS A 116 4.13 -38.31 -9.58
CA CYS A 116 4.93 -38.99 -8.55
C CYS A 116 6.33 -39.46 -9.02
N ALA A 117 6.55 -39.58 -10.33
CA ALA A 117 7.82 -40.04 -10.92
C ALA A 117 8.85 -38.91 -11.17
N ARG A 118 8.46 -37.63 -11.07
CA ARG A 118 9.35 -36.50 -11.36
C ARG A 118 9.01 -35.26 -10.53
N THR A 119 10.05 -34.53 -10.12
CA THR A 119 9.88 -33.16 -9.65
C THR A 119 9.50 -32.26 -10.82
N THR A 120 8.49 -31.40 -10.62
CA THR A 120 8.09 -30.37 -11.58
C THR A 120 8.47 -29.01 -11.01
N THR A 121 9.10 -28.18 -11.83
CA THR A 121 9.48 -26.81 -11.47
C THR A 121 8.70 -25.86 -12.37
N GLU A 122 7.98 -24.93 -11.76
CA GLU A 122 7.22 -23.88 -12.44
C GLU A 122 7.79 -22.51 -12.04
N GLU A 123 7.93 -21.61 -13.00
CA GLU A 123 8.28 -20.22 -12.73
C GLU A 123 7.02 -19.40 -12.50
N ALA A 124 6.98 -18.63 -11.40
CA ALA A 124 5.86 -17.77 -11.06
C ALA A 124 6.32 -16.31 -11.02
N TYR A 125 5.75 -15.48 -11.89
CA TYR A 125 6.00 -14.04 -11.93
C TYR A 125 4.94 -13.33 -11.08
N LEU A 126 5.38 -12.74 -9.97
CA LEU A 126 4.52 -12.06 -9.02
C LEU A 126 4.32 -10.59 -9.42
N ASN A 127 3.09 -10.10 -9.27
CA ASN A 127 2.72 -8.73 -9.57
C ASN A 127 2.03 -8.08 -8.37
N SER A 128 2.24 -6.77 -8.16
CA SER A 128 1.62 -6.04 -7.04
C SER A 128 0.09 -5.95 -7.22
N PRO A 129 -0.72 -6.35 -6.21
CA PRO A 129 -2.16 -6.13 -6.19
C PRO A 129 -2.54 -4.70 -5.76
N LEU A 130 -1.55 -3.83 -5.55
CA LEU A 130 -1.69 -2.54 -4.88
C LEU A 130 -1.47 -1.38 -5.84
N ALA A 131 -2.21 -0.30 -5.61
CA ALA A 131 -1.84 1.05 -6.01
C ALA A 131 -1.29 1.80 -4.80
N ARG A 132 -0.41 2.78 -5.02
CA ARG A 132 0.14 3.62 -3.96
C ARG A 132 -0.26 5.07 -4.15
N TYR A 133 -0.43 5.82 -3.07
CA TYR A 133 -0.52 7.27 -3.15
C TYR A 133 0.27 7.96 -2.06
N ARG A 134 0.63 9.23 -2.33
CA ARG A 134 1.30 10.13 -1.39
C ARG A 134 0.62 11.50 -1.44
N ILE A 135 0.53 12.14 -0.28
CA ILE A 135 0.03 13.51 -0.11
C ILE A 135 1.20 14.33 0.40
N ILE A 136 1.60 15.35 -0.36
CA ILE A 136 2.80 16.14 -0.13
C ILE A 136 2.43 17.62 -0.01
N SER A 137 2.81 18.25 1.09
CA SER A 137 2.71 19.70 1.24
C SER A 137 3.92 20.40 0.63
N THR A 138 3.68 21.49 -0.10
CA THR A 138 4.69 22.34 -0.74
C THR A 138 4.89 23.70 -0.05
N ASP A 139 4.08 24.00 0.97
CA ASP A 139 4.04 25.30 1.67
C ASP A 139 4.77 25.28 3.02
N VAL A 140 5.78 24.41 3.17
CA VAL A 140 6.58 24.27 4.40
C VAL A 140 7.16 25.62 4.86
N GLU A 141 7.70 26.42 3.94
CA GLU A 141 8.26 27.74 4.28
C GLU A 141 7.18 28.74 4.72
N ALA A 142 5.99 28.68 4.12
CA ALA A 142 4.88 29.55 4.51
C ALA A 142 4.38 29.18 5.91
N TYR A 143 4.27 27.88 6.19
CA TYR A 143 3.93 27.39 7.52
C TYR A 143 4.98 27.77 8.56
N ALA A 144 6.29 27.66 8.24
CA ALA A 144 7.37 28.08 9.13
C ALA A 144 7.25 29.56 9.54
N ARG A 145 6.89 30.46 8.60
CA ARG A 145 6.61 31.88 8.91
C ARG A 145 5.41 32.06 9.85
N MET A 146 4.38 31.23 9.74
CA MET A 146 3.22 31.26 10.65
C MET A 146 3.62 30.82 12.06
N THR A 147 4.46 29.80 12.17
CA THR A 147 5.05 29.34 13.44
C THR A 147 5.92 30.43 14.08
N GLU A 148 6.73 31.15 13.31
CA GLU A 148 7.56 32.26 13.82
C GLU A 148 6.71 33.44 14.32
N LEU A 149 5.65 33.81 13.60
CA LEU A 149 4.79 34.95 13.96
C LEU A 149 3.81 34.63 15.09
N HIS A 150 3.33 33.39 15.17
CA HIS A 150 2.29 32.96 16.09
C HIS A 150 2.58 31.55 16.64
N PRO A 151 3.66 31.37 17.44
CA PRO A 151 4.10 30.06 17.93
C PRO A 151 3.07 29.37 18.82
N ASP A 152 2.25 30.14 19.54
CA ASP A 152 1.16 29.59 20.38
C ASP A 152 0.00 29.00 19.57
N LYS A 153 -0.09 29.30 18.26
CA LYS A 153 -1.16 28.86 17.38
C LYS A 153 -0.71 27.83 16.34
N TYR A 154 0.54 27.92 15.89
CA TYR A 154 1.09 27.03 14.86
C TYR A 154 2.36 26.34 15.38
N PRO A 155 2.23 25.11 15.92
CA PRO A 155 3.38 24.37 16.41
C PRO A 155 4.31 23.94 15.26
N SER A 156 5.50 23.43 15.58
CA SER A 156 6.40 22.91 14.54
C SER A 156 5.83 21.67 13.85
N ILE A 157 6.27 21.37 12.62
CA ILE A 157 5.72 20.29 11.81
C ILE A 157 5.88 18.92 12.49
N GLU A 158 6.96 18.73 13.26
CA GLU A 158 7.26 17.51 14.01
C GLU A 158 6.27 17.27 15.16
N GLU A 159 5.54 18.30 15.59
CA GLU A 159 4.53 18.21 16.63
C GLU A 159 3.12 17.97 16.06
N LEU A 160 2.99 17.97 14.73
CA LEU A 160 1.72 17.73 14.05
C LEU A 160 1.43 16.24 13.90
N THR A 161 0.15 15.94 13.81
CA THR A 161 -0.39 14.63 13.44
C THR A 161 -1.42 14.83 12.34
N VAL A 162 -1.46 13.94 11.36
CA VAL A 162 -2.45 13.98 10.28
C VAL A 162 -3.40 12.81 10.45
N GLU A 163 -4.69 13.07 10.52
CA GLU A 163 -5.72 12.04 10.38
C GLU A 163 -6.23 12.02 8.95
N VAL A 164 -6.15 10.85 8.32
CA VAL A 164 -6.64 10.61 6.96
C VAL A 164 -7.89 9.75 7.02
N HIS A 165 -8.98 10.25 6.46
CA HIS A 165 -10.31 9.63 6.49
C HIS A 165 -10.77 9.34 5.06
N TYR A 166 -11.14 8.10 4.76
CA TYR A 166 -11.80 7.76 3.50
C TYR A 166 -13.29 8.13 3.59
N GLU A 167 -13.77 9.02 2.71
CA GLU A 167 -15.11 9.63 2.84
C GLU A 167 -16.28 8.70 2.47
N PHE A 168 -16.01 7.62 1.71
CA PHE A 168 -17.02 6.66 1.27
C PHE A 168 -16.55 5.22 1.46
N PHE A 169 -16.09 4.60 0.38
CA PHE A 169 -15.63 3.23 0.34
C PHE A 169 -14.16 3.18 -0.07
N ILE A 170 -13.43 2.25 0.53
CA ILE A 170 -12.12 1.79 0.08
C ILE A 170 -12.24 0.32 -0.32
N ILE A 171 -11.49 -0.11 -1.33
CA ILE A 171 -11.38 -1.53 -1.64
C ILE A 171 -10.77 -2.25 -0.44
N SER A 172 -11.50 -3.22 0.10
CA SER A 172 -11.11 -3.96 1.29
C SER A 172 -10.67 -5.38 0.98
N SER A 173 -11.00 -5.93 -0.21
CA SER A 173 -10.61 -7.28 -0.59
C SER A 173 -10.16 -7.43 -2.04
N PHE A 174 -9.28 -8.41 -2.26
CA PHE A 174 -8.72 -8.78 -3.55
C PHE A 174 -8.81 -10.29 -3.79
N ASN A 175 -9.21 -10.67 -5.01
CA ASN A 175 -9.26 -12.05 -5.47
C ASN A 175 -8.04 -12.36 -6.34
N VAL A 176 -7.17 -13.26 -5.86
CA VAL A 176 -5.93 -13.65 -6.55
C VAL A 176 -6.21 -14.39 -7.86
N ALA A 177 -7.27 -15.20 -7.92
CA ALA A 177 -7.62 -15.99 -9.10
C ALA A 177 -8.07 -15.11 -10.28
N THR A 178 -8.90 -14.09 -9.99
CA THR A 178 -9.37 -13.16 -11.03
C THR A 178 -8.47 -11.95 -11.19
N TYR A 179 -7.49 -11.80 -10.30
CA TYR A 179 -6.59 -10.65 -10.21
C TYR A 179 -7.34 -9.31 -10.11
N ARG A 180 -8.40 -9.27 -9.30
CA ARG A 180 -9.31 -8.12 -9.19
C ARG A 180 -9.79 -7.90 -7.75
N PRO A 181 -10.01 -6.64 -7.35
CA PRO A 181 -10.86 -6.29 -6.21
C PRO A 181 -12.21 -7.00 -6.23
N ASN A 182 -12.71 -7.40 -5.07
CA ASN A 182 -14.02 -8.06 -4.94
C ASN A 182 -14.84 -7.66 -3.71
N ASP A 183 -14.34 -6.75 -2.86
CA ASP A 183 -15.12 -6.18 -1.76
C ASP A 183 -14.65 -4.76 -1.39
N SER A 184 -15.48 -4.02 -0.64
CA SER A 184 -15.19 -2.67 -0.17
C SER A 184 -15.69 -2.43 1.26
N ALA A 185 -15.00 -1.56 2.00
CA ALA A 185 -15.34 -1.18 3.36
C ALA A 185 -15.51 0.34 3.51
N THR A 186 -16.29 0.76 4.51
CA THR A 186 -16.49 2.15 4.90
C THR A 186 -15.83 2.46 6.24
N GLY A 187 -15.58 3.74 6.54
CA GLY A 187 -15.13 4.17 7.87
C GLY A 187 -13.68 3.81 8.18
N ILE A 188 -12.88 3.53 7.14
CA ILE A 188 -11.44 3.33 7.28
C ILE A 188 -10.77 4.70 7.41
N SER A 189 -9.88 4.80 8.38
CA SER A 189 -9.03 5.98 8.62
C SER A 189 -7.69 5.53 9.17
N TYR A 190 -6.67 6.36 9.03
CA TYR A 190 -5.39 6.14 9.68
C TYR A 190 -4.76 7.45 10.14
N THR A 191 -3.85 7.32 11.10
CA THR A 191 -3.02 8.42 11.57
C THR A 191 -1.66 8.39 10.88
N PHE A 192 -1.14 9.55 10.52
CA PHE A 192 0.15 9.73 9.88
C PHE A 192 0.95 10.84 10.56
N HIS A 193 2.26 10.63 10.72
CA HIS A 193 3.17 11.65 11.23
C HIS A 193 3.92 12.29 10.07
N PRO A 194 3.93 13.63 9.95
CA PRO A 194 4.65 14.30 8.89
C PRO A 194 6.12 13.86 8.83
N CYS A 195 6.60 13.59 7.62
CA CYS A 195 7.97 13.15 7.39
C CYS A 195 8.51 13.75 6.08
N PRO A 196 9.85 13.79 5.90
CA PRO A 196 10.42 14.25 4.63
C PRO A 196 9.86 13.47 3.44
N ALA A 197 9.47 14.18 2.37
CA ALA A 197 9.00 13.54 1.16
C ALA A 197 10.16 12.89 0.39
N GLU A 198 10.37 11.58 0.55
CA GLU A 198 11.39 10.84 -0.19
C GLU A 198 11.19 10.95 -1.72
N GLY A 199 12.30 11.12 -2.45
CA GLY A 199 12.29 11.21 -3.92
C GLY A 199 11.63 12.48 -4.48
N SER A 200 11.21 13.43 -3.62
CA SER A 200 10.67 14.70 -4.07
C SER A 200 11.78 15.56 -4.69
N VAL A 201 11.52 16.10 -5.88
CA VAL A 201 12.41 17.04 -6.57
C VAL A 201 12.34 18.44 -5.93
N ILE A 202 11.34 18.68 -5.07
CA ILE A 202 11.10 19.97 -4.42
C ILE A 202 11.78 19.99 -3.05
N THR A 203 12.84 20.80 -2.95
CA THR A 203 13.65 21.01 -1.74
C THR A 203 12.94 21.88 -0.70
N SER A 204 11.75 21.50 -0.26
CA SER A 204 10.97 22.11 0.85
C SER A 204 9.58 21.46 0.95
N THR A 205 9.52 20.13 0.86
CA THR A 205 8.27 19.37 0.90
C THR A 205 8.20 18.44 2.11
N VAL A 206 6.98 18.23 2.60
CA VAL A 206 6.69 17.27 3.67
C VAL A 206 5.57 16.35 3.24
N MET A 207 5.73 15.05 3.47
CA MET A 207 4.66 14.08 3.27
C MET A 207 3.70 14.16 4.46
N LEU A 208 2.41 14.32 4.17
CA LEU A 208 1.33 14.44 5.17
C LEU A 208 0.46 13.19 5.23
N GLY A 209 0.61 12.28 4.27
CA GLY A 209 -0.12 11.03 4.25
C GLY A 209 0.24 10.22 3.02
N GLY A 210 -0.10 8.95 3.05
CA GLY A 210 -0.06 8.07 1.90
C GLY A 210 -0.56 6.70 2.29
N ASP A 211 -0.81 5.88 1.28
CA ASP A 211 -1.23 4.51 1.52
C ASP A 211 -0.93 3.58 0.33
N MET A 212 -1.00 2.28 0.56
CA MET A 212 -1.06 1.22 -0.43
C MET A 212 -2.43 0.52 -0.33
N ILE A 213 -3.22 0.60 -1.39
CA ILE A 213 -4.60 0.10 -1.44
C ILE A 213 -4.76 -0.92 -2.55
N PHE A 214 -5.67 -1.88 -2.39
CA PHE A 214 -6.02 -2.81 -3.46
C PHE A 214 -6.57 -2.07 -4.68
N ALA A 215 -6.14 -2.50 -5.86
CA ALA A 215 -6.52 -1.86 -7.12
C ALA A 215 -6.60 -2.86 -8.27
N SER A 216 -7.38 -2.52 -9.28
CA SER A 216 -7.37 -3.18 -10.59
C SER A 216 -6.53 -2.40 -11.60
N ASP A 217 -6.36 -2.99 -12.78
CA ASP A 217 -5.77 -2.39 -13.97
C ASP A 217 -6.58 -1.21 -14.54
N SER A 218 -7.84 -1.07 -14.15
CA SER A 218 -8.70 0.06 -14.53
C SER A 218 -8.49 1.27 -13.62
N ASP A 219 -8.49 2.47 -14.20
CA ASP A 219 -8.42 3.72 -13.46
C ASP A 219 -9.64 3.88 -12.53
N SER A 220 -9.37 4.26 -11.28
CA SER A 220 -10.39 4.53 -10.26
C SER A 220 -9.94 5.69 -9.36
N SER A 221 -10.72 6.02 -8.34
CA SER A 221 -10.35 7.04 -7.37
C SER A 221 -10.97 6.80 -6.00
N VAL A 222 -10.24 7.18 -4.95
CA VAL A 222 -10.78 7.36 -3.59
C VAL A 222 -10.95 8.84 -3.30
N THR A 223 -11.82 9.16 -2.34
CA THR A 223 -11.99 10.52 -1.83
C THR A 223 -11.62 10.56 -0.36
N LEU A 224 -10.74 11.49 0.01
CA LEU A 224 -10.19 11.62 1.36
C LEU A 224 -10.55 12.98 1.98
N THR A 225 -10.76 12.97 3.29
CA THR A 225 -10.54 14.13 4.15
C THR A 225 -9.22 13.94 4.89
N ILE A 226 -8.39 14.98 4.95
CA ILE A 226 -7.22 15.04 5.83
C ILE A 226 -7.41 16.16 6.85
N GLU A 227 -7.09 15.88 8.11
CA GLU A 227 -7.07 16.84 9.21
C GLU A 227 -5.67 16.89 9.81
N ILE A 228 -5.02 18.05 9.73
CA ILE A 228 -3.72 18.30 10.35
C ILE A 228 -3.99 18.88 11.74
N LYS A 229 -3.52 18.18 12.78
CA LYS A 229 -3.81 18.48 14.17
C LYS A 229 -2.53 18.71 14.97
N ASP A 230 -2.65 19.53 16.01
CA ASP A 230 -1.60 19.65 17.03
C ASP A 230 -1.68 18.52 18.07
N LYS A 231 -0.76 18.53 19.05
CA LYS A 231 -0.71 17.57 20.17
C LYS A 231 -1.94 17.58 21.08
N SER A 232 -2.74 18.66 21.07
CA SER A 232 -3.98 18.76 21.83
C SER A 232 -5.19 18.21 21.07
N GLY A 233 -5.02 17.88 19.79
CA GLY A 233 -6.09 17.46 18.88
C GLY A 233 -6.81 18.64 18.20
N GLN A 234 -6.32 19.87 18.36
CA GLN A 234 -6.87 21.03 17.65
C GLN A 234 -6.49 20.95 16.17
N ILE A 235 -7.49 21.10 15.30
CA ILE A 235 -7.30 21.13 13.85
C ILE A 235 -6.63 22.46 13.47
N ILE A 236 -5.43 22.35 12.92
CA ILE A 236 -4.64 23.46 12.35
C ILE A 236 -5.09 23.73 10.91
N SER A 237 -5.31 22.66 10.14
CA SER A 237 -5.71 22.73 8.74
C SER A 237 -6.53 21.50 8.36
N ARG A 238 -7.43 21.65 7.38
CA ARG A 238 -8.28 20.57 6.86
C ARG A 238 -8.44 20.68 5.36
N ALA A 239 -8.30 19.57 4.65
CA ALA A 239 -8.73 19.44 3.26
C ALA A 239 -9.75 18.30 3.14
N SER A 240 -10.86 18.54 2.46
CA SER A 240 -11.94 17.56 2.25
C SER A 240 -12.24 17.41 0.77
N GLY A 241 -12.79 16.27 0.37
CA GLY A 241 -13.07 16.00 -1.05
C GLY A 241 -11.81 15.77 -1.87
N LEU A 242 -10.69 15.40 -1.24
CA LEU A 242 -9.42 15.16 -1.91
C LEU A 242 -9.53 13.88 -2.74
N LYS A 243 -9.72 14.04 -4.05
CA LYS A 243 -9.85 12.91 -4.98
C LYS A 243 -8.48 12.40 -5.39
N ILE A 244 -8.15 11.18 -4.99
CA ILE A 244 -6.91 10.50 -5.34
C ILE A 244 -7.22 9.49 -6.44
N ALA A 245 -6.73 9.73 -7.65
CA ALA A 245 -6.75 8.71 -8.69
C ALA A 245 -5.81 7.56 -8.31
N TYR A 246 -6.15 6.35 -8.70
CA TYR A 246 -5.29 5.20 -8.49
C TYR A 246 -5.50 4.16 -9.58
N ARG A 247 -4.44 3.39 -9.84
CA ARG A 247 -4.43 2.20 -10.71
C ARG A 247 -3.38 1.24 -10.19
N GLN A 248 -3.64 -0.06 -10.28
CA GLN A 248 -2.71 -1.10 -9.86
C GLN A 248 -1.31 -0.89 -10.45
N GLY A 249 -0.29 -0.99 -9.61
CA GLY A 249 1.11 -0.81 -10.00
C GLY A 249 1.55 0.63 -10.20
N TYR A 250 0.66 1.61 -10.03
CA TYR A 250 0.99 3.04 -10.11
C TYR A 250 1.07 3.67 -8.73
N GLU A 251 1.96 4.65 -8.63
CA GLU A 251 1.99 5.59 -7.52
C GLU A 251 1.38 6.92 -7.97
N THR A 252 0.49 7.49 -7.16
CA THR A 252 -0.09 8.82 -7.39
C THR A 252 0.38 9.78 -6.31
N THR A 253 1.06 10.84 -6.73
CA THR A 253 1.51 11.90 -5.83
C THR A 253 0.57 13.09 -5.94
N VAL A 254 0.00 13.52 -4.80
CA VAL A 254 -0.84 14.73 -4.72
C VAL A 254 -0.10 15.80 -3.96
N THR A 255 0.14 16.92 -4.60
CA THR A 255 0.89 18.07 -4.05
C THR A 255 -0.02 19.27 -3.83
N GLY A 256 0.25 20.07 -2.80
CA GLY A 256 -0.52 21.28 -2.53
C GLY A 256 -0.08 22.04 -1.29
N ASN A 257 -0.71 23.18 -1.03
CA ASN A 257 -0.46 24.00 0.15
C ASN A 257 -1.34 23.55 1.32
N PHE A 258 -1.16 22.31 1.79
CA PHE A 258 -2.04 21.70 2.77
C PHE A 258 -1.83 22.26 4.20
N LEU A 259 -0.63 22.69 4.55
CA LEU A 259 -0.33 23.17 5.91
C LEU A 259 -1.00 24.52 6.21
N THR A 260 -1.20 25.36 5.19
CA THR A 260 -1.71 26.74 5.33
C THR A 260 -3.16 26.93 4.85
N LEU A 261 -3.88 25.84 4.53
CA LEU A 261 -5.29 25.92 4.13
C LEU A 261 -6.15 26.62 5.18
N GLY A 262 -7.10 27.43 4.70
CA GLY A 262 -8.00 28.20 5.56
C GLY A 262 -7.40 29.48 6.14
N VAL A 263 -6.11 29.72 5.95
CA VAL A 263 -5.42 30.95 6.36
C VAL A 263 -4.98 31.78 5.15
N ALA A 264 -4.44 31.12 4.12
CA ALA A 264 -4.13 31.75 2.83
C ALA A 264 -5.39 31.79 1.94
N ALA A 265 -5.71 32.96 1.39
CA ALA A 265 -6.83 33.13 0.47
C ALA A 265 -6.53 32.44 -0.86
N GLY A 266 -6.99 31.20 -1.04
CA GLY A 266 -6.85 30.44 -2.29
C GLY A 266 -7.76 29.21 -2.29
N GLY A 267 -8.70 29.18 -3.22
CA GLY A 267 -9.75 28.15 -3.30
C GLY A 267 -9.23 26.86 -3.91
N ILE A 268 -9.83 25.73 -3.52
CA ILE A 268 -9.51 24.39 -4.04
C ILE A 268 -9.65 24.40 -5.58
N ASN A 269 -8.54 24.26 -6.30
CA ASN A 269 -8.53 24.05 -7.75
C ASN A 269 -7.89 22.69 -8.05
N ILE A 270 -8.72 21.72 -8.39
CA ILE A 270 -8.31 20.34 -8.67
C ILE A 270 -7.88 20.27 -10.13
N ASP A 271 -6.57 20.22 -10.39
CA ASP A 271 -6.09 19.81 -11.70
C ASP A 271 -6.30 18.29 -11.85
N THR A 272 -7.05 17.91 -12.89
CA THR A 272 -7.31 16.51 -13.26
C THR A 272 -6.51 16.09 -14.48
N SER A 273 -5.50 16.88 -14.87
CA SER A 273 -4.64 16.57 -16.00
C SER A 273 -3.64 15.47 -15.62
N TRP A 274 -3.70 14.38 -16.38
CA TRP A 274 -2.86 13.20 -16.19
C TRP A 274 -1.38 13.52 -16.39
N ARG A 275 -0.63 13.52 -15.30
CA ARG A 275 0.79 13.16 -15.18
C ARG A 275 0.99 12.45 -13.85
N GLU A 276 2.13 11.79 -13.68
CA GLU A 276 2.54 11.05 -12.47
C GLU A 276 2.49 11.90 -11.17
N ASP A 277 2.31 13.22 -11.31
CA ASP A 277 2.05 14.20 -10.25
C ASP A 277 0.71 14.92 -10.47
N ILE A 278 -0.15 14.92 -9.45
CA ILE A 278 -1.34 15.77 -9.35
C ILE A 278 -0.95 17.02 -8.56
N ILE A 279 -1.05 18.19 -9.18
CA ILE A 279 -0.78 19.49 -8.54
C ILE A 279 -2.13 20.15 -8.21
N ILE A 280 -2.39 20.39 -6.93
CA ILE A 280 -3.54 21.16 -6.50
C ILE A 280 -3.16 22.63 -6.44
N HIS A 281 -3.79 23.43 -7.27
CA HIS A 281 -3.61 24.89 -7.29
C HIS A 281 -4.59 25.53 -6.29
N PHE A 282 -4.12 26.54 -5.56
CA PHE A 282 -4.91 27.35 -4.63
C PHE A 282 -4.79 28.83 -5.02
#